data_AF-J5VHC3-F1
#
_entry.id   AF-J5VHC3-F1
#
_cell.length_a   1.000
_cell.length_b   1.000
_cell.length_c   1.000
_cell.angle_alpha   90.00
_cell.angle_beta   90.00
_cell.angle_gamma   90.00
#
_symmetry.space_group_name_H-M   'P 1'
#
loop_
_entity.id
_entity.type
_entity.pdbx_description
1 polymer ?
#
loop_
_entity_poly.entity_id
_entity_poly.type
_entity_poly.pdbx_seq_one_letter_code
_entity_poly.pdbx_strand_id
1 'polypeptide(L)'
;MIAVPLHAREIFYIILEEIWRDAERRILMLYSRLYKNEVPWSFYITKQYDDRDGGDNLAIRVERGDDDNAFSEWRLPDVACEKSFGFSEDDLLVIEKFLQDNESIIWDDWRKEMREHAKSPA
;
A
#
# COMPACT_ATOMS: atom_id res chain seq x y z
N MET A 1 -19.84 -30.96 -17.59
CA MET A 1 -19.10 -30.76 -16.33
C MET A 1 -17.71 -30.29 -16.70
N ILE A 2 -17.40 -29.02 -16.50
CA ILE A 2 -16.03 -28.51 -16.62
C ILE A 2 -15.56 -28.25 -15.19
N ALA A 3 -14.63 -29.08 -14.73
CA ALA A 3 -13.93 -28.85 -13.48
C ALA A 3 -12.94 -27.71 -13.71
N VAL A 4 -13.21 -26.55 -13.11
CA VAL A 4 -12.24 -25.45 -13.03
C VAL A 4 -11.30 -25.76 -11.86
N PRO A 5 -9.97 -25.80 -12.07
CA PRO A 5 -9.03 -26.15 -11.02
C PRO A 5 -9.02 -25.08 -9.94
N LEU A 6 -8.94 -25.53 -8.69
CA LEU A 6 -8.85 -24.73 -7.47
C LEU A 6 -7.45 -24.07 -7.39
N HIS A 7 -7.15 -23.09 -8.24
CA HIS A 7 -5.96 -22.26 -8.09
C HIS A 7 -6.30 -21.03 -7.27
N ALA A 8 -5.55 -20.86 -6.18
CA ALA A 8 -5.39 -19.69 -5.34
C ALA A 8 -6.65 -18.80 -5.20
N ARG A 9 -7.39 -19.01 -4.11
CA ARG A 9 -8.32 -17.99 -3.62
C ARG A 9 -7.47 -16.80 -3.15
N GLU A 10 -7.10 -15.91 -4.07
CA GLU A 10 -6.62 -14.57 -3.73
C GLU A 10 -7.82 -13.84 -3.11
N ILE A 11 -7.88 -13.86 -1.78
CA ILE A 11 -8.90 -13.10 -1.07
C ILE A 11 -8.30 -11.74 -0.74
N PHE A 12 -8.75 -10.72 -1.47
CA PHE A 12 -8.43 -9.33 -1.23
C PHE A 12 -9.33 -8.81 -0.10
N TYR A 13 -8.76 -8.51 1.06
CA TYR A 13 -9.46 -7.79 2.11
C TYR A 13 -8.84 -6.39 2.20
N ILE A 14 -9.59 -5.37 1.80
CA ILE A 14 -9.25 -3.98 2.15
C ILE A 14 -9.59 -3.84 3.63
N ILE A 15 -8.56 -3.88 4.48
CA ILE A 15 -8.68 -3.59 5.91
C ILE A 15 -8.10 -2.19 6.11
N LEU A 16 -8.99 -1.20 6.23
CA LEU A 16 -8.65 0.16 6.64
C LEU A 16 -8.44 0.13 8.16
N GLU A 17 -7.20 0.13 8.62
CA GLU A 17 -6.89 0.22 10.06
C GLU A 17 -5.93 1.38 10.35
N GLU A 18 -6.29 2.16 11.36
CA GLU A 18 -5.54 3.15 12.15
C GLU A 18 -4.35 3.91 11.50
N ILE A 19 -4.43 5.24 11.54
CA ILE A 19 -3.29 6.12 11.33
C ILE A 19 -2.39 6.10 12.58
N TRP A 20 -1.19 5.54 12.43
CA TRP A 20 -0.14 5.58 13.44
C TRP A 20 0.82 6.72 13.17
N ARG A 21 1.43 7.25 14.24
CA ARG A 21 2.62 8.09 14.15
C ARG A 21 3.81 7.25 14.60
N ASP A 22 4.82 7.09 13.75
CA ASP A 22 6.07 6.49 14.20
C ASP A 22 6.83 7.40 15.18
N ALA A 23 7.97 6.91 15.69
CA ALA A 23 8.86 7.67 16.57
C ALA A 23 9.36 8.99 15.93
N GLU A 24 9.34 9.09 14.59
CA GLU A 24 9.69 10.28 13.82
C GLU A 24 8.47 11.16 13.46
N ARG A 25 7.29 10.84 14.01
CA ARG A 25 6.00 11.50 13.77
C ARG A 25 5.47 11.39 12.33
N ARG A 26 5.99 10.47 11.52
CA ARG A 26 5.47 10.20 10.17
C ARG A 26 4.10 9.55 10.28
N ILE A 27 3.17 9.98 9.43
CA ILE A 27 1.85 9.36 9.32
C ILE A 27 2.04 8.03 8.60
N LEU A 28 1.73 6.93 9.28
CA LEU A 28 1.65 5.60 8.71
C LEU A 28 0.19 5.20 8.71
N MET A 29 -0.44 5.25 7.54
CA MET A 29 -1.79 4.76 7.37
C MET A 29 -1.72 3.36 6.76
N LEU A 30 -2.11 2.33 7.50
CA LEU A 30 -2.31 1.01 6.92
C LEU A 30 -3.55 1.09 6.01
N TYR A 31 -3.29 1.04 4.70
CA TYR A 31 -4.32 1.17 3.69
C TYR A 31 -4.97 -0.19 3.38
N SER A 32 -4.17 -1.24 3.20
CA SER A 32 -4.68 -2.54 2.79
C SER A 32 -3.74 -3.69 3.17
N ARG A 33 -4.28 -4.91 3.19
CA ARG A 33 -3.50 -6.14 3.29
C ARG A 33 -3.84 -7.06 2.10
N LEU A 34 -2.80 -7.44 1.35
CA LEU A 34 -2.89 -8.48 0.32
C LEU A 34 -2.36 -9.80 0.89
N TYR A 35 -3.04 -10.92 0.64
CA TYR A 35 -2.56 -12.23 1.09
C TYR A 35 -2.04 -13.03 -0.10
N LYS A 36 -0.74 -13.35 -0.09
CA LYS A 36 -0.12 -14.26 -1.06
C LYS A 36 0.39 -15.49 -0.31
N ASN A 37 -0.14 -16.67 -0.64
CA ASN A 37 0.20 -17.93 0.04
C ASN A 37 0.09 -17.83 1.58
N GLU A 38 -1.00 -17.25 2.08
CA GLU A 38 -1.25 -17.02 3.52
C GLU A 38 -0.33 -16.00 4.20
N VAL A 39 0.68 -15.47 3.50
CA VAL A 39 1.54 -14.40 3.99
C VAL A 39 0.88 -13.04 3.71
N PRO A 40 0.62 -12.21 4.74
CA PRO A 40 0.05 -10.88 4.54
C PRO A 40 1.12 -9.90 4.09
N TRP A 41 0.79 -9.09 3.09
CA TRP A 41 1.56 -7.94 2.64
C TRP A 41 0.79 -6.69 3.02
N SER A 42 1.38 -5.87 3.90
CA SER A 42 0.72 -4.68 4.44
C SER A 42 1.16 -3.44 3.65
N PHE A 43 0.19 -2.70 3.14
CA PHE A 43 0.38 -1.49 2.33
C PHE A 43 0.17 -0.27 3.21
N TYR A 44 1.21 0.53 3.40
CA TYR A 44 1.18 1.74 4.21
C TYR A 44 1.34 2.98 3.34
N ILE A 45 0.46 3.95 3.48
CA ILE A 45 0.73 5.31 2.98
C ILE A 45 1.56 6.02 4.05
N THR A 46 2.77 6.42 3.67
CA THR A 46 3.78 6.96 4.61
C THR A 46 3.87 8.49 4.57
N LYS A 47 3.51 9.10 3.44
CA LYS A 47 3.41 10.55 3.27
C LYS A 47 2.77 10.89 1.93
N GLN A 48 2.16 12.07 1.90
CA GLN A 48 1.95 12.85 0.68
C GLN A 48 3.05 13.91 0.55
N TYR A 49 3.53 14.18 -0.66
CA TYR A 49 4.54 15.20 -0.93
C TYR A 49 4.40 15.75 -2.34
N ASP A 50 4.84 17.00 -2.53
CA ASP A 50 5.00 17.60 -3.84
C ASP A 50 6.38 17.27 -4.42
N ASP A 51 6.42 16.90 -5.70
CA ASP A 51 7.68 16.86 -6.44
C ASP A 51 8.03 18.24 -7.03
N ARG A 52 9.21 18.34 -7.65
CA ARG A 52 9.69 19.60 -8.26
C ARG A 52 8.84 20.05 -9.46
N ASP A 53 8.07 19.14 -10.03
CA ASP A 53 7.23 19.37 -11.21
C ASP A 53 5.80 19.79 -10.81
N GLY A 54 5.52 19.89 -9.51
CA GLY A 54 4.24 20.37 -8.96
C GLY A 54 3.15 19.29 -8.89
N GLY A 55 3.54 18.02 -8.95
CA GLY A 55 2.63 16.89 -8.78
C GLY A 55 2.50 16.46 -7.32
N ASP A 56 1.24 16.23 -6.89
CA ASP A 56 0.93 15.53 -5.65
C ASP A 56 1.34 14.06 -5.78
N ASN A 57 2.22 13.58 -4.90
CA ASN A 57 2.67 12.20 -4.87
C ASN A 57 2.36 11.53 -3.52
N LEU A 58 2.10 10.21 -3.53
CA LEU A 58 2.07 9.38 -2.33
C LEU A 58 3.27 8.45 -2.30
N ALA A 59 3.91 8.37 -1.13
CA ALA A 59 4.90 7.34 -0.85
C ALA A 59 4.23 6.17 -0.13
N ILE A 60 4.26 4.99 -0.76
CA ILE A 60 3.69 3.75 -0.25
C ILE A 60 4.81 2.81 0.16
N ARG A 61 4.69 2.22 1.33
CA ARG A 61 5.58 1.16 1.81
C ARG A 61 4.80 -0.14 1.89
N VAL A 62 5.37 -1.22 1.36
CA VAL A 62 4.80 -2.56 1.45
C VAL A 62 5.72 -3.41 2.30
N GLU A 63 5.20 -4.06 3.34
CA GLU A 63 5.94 -4.94 4.25
C GLU A 63 5.39 -6.36 4.23
N ARG A 64 6.27 -7.35 4.34
CA ARG A 64 5.89 -8.77 4.34
C ARG A 64 5.74 -9.27 5.79
N GLY A 65 4.61 -9.87 6.11
CA GLY A 65 4.30 -10.28 7.50
C GLY A 65 5.07 -11.49 8.02
N ASP A 66 5.85 -12.17 7.19
CA ASP A 66 6.71 -13.30 7.55
C ASP A 66 8.20 -12.94 7.62
N ASP A 67 8.58 -11.70 7.27
CA ASP A 67 9.96 -11.19 7.36
C ASP A 67 9.96 -9.69 7.65
N ASP A 68 10.27 -9.34 8.91
CA ASP A 68 10.33 -7.96 9.40
C ASP A 68 11.33 -7.07 8.64
N ASN A 69 12.28 -7.68 7.90
CA ASN A 69 13.26 -6.94 7.10
C ASN A 69 12.84 -6.77 5.64
N ALA A 70 11.80 -7.47 5.19
CA ALA A 70 11.34 -7.42 3.81
C ALA A 70 10.40 -6.22 3.60
N PHE A 71 10.80 -5.31 2.71
CA PHE A 71 9.98 -4.15 2.33
C PHE A 71 10.19 -3.72 0.88
N SER A 72 9.20 -3.02 0.32
CA SER A 72 9.37 -2.23 -0.90
C SER A 72 8.73 -0.84 -0.76
N GLU A 73 9.28 0.15 -1.46
CA GLU A 73 8.85 1.54 -1.44
C GLU A 73 8.43 1.98 -2.84
N TRP A 74 7.24 2.56 -2.94
CA TRP A 74 6.56 2.88 -4.18
C TRP A 74 6.06 4.32 -4.20
N ARG A 75 5.92 4.86 -5.39
CA ARG A 75 5.39 6.20 -5.64
C ARG A 75 4.11 6.14 -6.48
N LEU A 76 3.06 6.82 -6.05
CA LEU A 76 1.89 7.14 -6.87
C LEU A 76 1.93 8.62 -7.29
N PRO A 77 1.41 8.98 -8.49
CA PRO A 77 0.63 8.12 -9.41
C PRO A 77 1.47 7.27 -10.37
N ASP A 78 2.78 7.53 -10.50
CA ASP A 78 3.65 6.89 -11.51
C ASP A 78 3.85 5.38 -11.35
N VAL A 79 3.39 4.79 -10.23
CA VAL A 79 3.61 3.40 -9.80
C VAL A 79 5.05 2.94 -10.03
N ALA A 80 6.00 3.69 -9.46
CA ALA A 80 7.41 3.37 -9.56
C ALA A 80 7.93 2.78 -8.25
N CYS A 81 8.59 1.62 -8.31
CA CYS A 81 9.32 1.04 -7.18
C CYS A 81 10.68 1.74 -7.03
N GLU A 82 10.90 2.43 -5.91
CA GLU A 82 12.16 3.14 -5.62
C GLU A 82 13.17 2.23 -4.93
N LYS A 83 12.70 1.34 -4.05
CA LYS A 83 13.54 0.40 -3.28
C LYS A 83 12.78 -0.88 -3.03
N SER A 84 13.50 -2.00 -3.02
CA SER A 84 12.97 -3.30 -2.64
C SER A 84 14.03 -4.13 -1.94
N PHE A 85 13.64 -4.80 -0.87
CA PHE A 85 14.45 -5.76 -0.14
C PHE A 85 13.57 -6.96 0.27
N GLY A 86 14.02 -8.18 0.01
CA GLY A 86 13.30 -9.40 0.38
C GLY A 86 12.10 -9.78 -0.51
N PHE A 87 11.77 -8.98 -1.53
CA PHE A 87 10.75 -9.30 -2.55
C PHE A 87 11.40 -9.79 -3.86
N SER A 88 10.80 -10.81 -4.49
CA SER A 88 11.19 -11.25 -5.84
C SER A 88 10.60 -10.33 -6.92
N GLU A 89 11.12 -10.40 -8.16
CA GLU A 89 10.57 -9.62 -9.28
C GLU A 89 9.08 -9.94 -9.53
N ASP A 90 8.69 -11.22 -9.45
CA ASP A 90 7.28 -11.64 -9.56
C ASP A 90 6.42 -11.04 -8.44
N ASP A 91 6.96 -10.91 -7.22
CA ASP A 91 6.24 -10.24 -6.14
C ASP A 91 6.04 -8.75 -6.43
N LEU A 92 7.07 -8.08 -6.95
CA LEU A 92 6.99 -6.67 -7.30
C LEU A 92 5.97 -6.42 -8.42
N LEU A 93 5.85 -7.33 -9.40
CA LEU A 93 4.82 -7.23 -10.44
C LEU A 93 3.40 -7.36 -9.87
N VAL A 94 3.19 -8.22 -8.88
CA VAL A 94 1.89 -8.33 -8.18
C VAL A 94 1.58 -7.05 -7.42
N ILE A 95 2.57 -6.47 -6.73
CA ILE A 95 2.41 -5.20 -6.00
C ILE A 95 2.13 -4.06 -6.96
N GLU A 96 2.90 -3.93 -8.04
CA GLU A 96 2.74 -2.92 -9.09
C GLU A 96 1.31 -2.97 -9.65
N LYS A 97 0.86 -4.18 -10.02
CA LYS A 97 -0.48 -4.38 -10.55
C LYS A 97 -1.56 -3.99 -9.54
N PHE A 98 -1.42 -4.39 -8.28
CA PHE A 98 -2.36 -3.99 -7.23
C PHE A 98 -2.42 -2.46 -7.09
N LEU A 99 -1.27 -1.78 -7.08
CA LEU A 99 -1.22 -0.32 -6.97
C LEU A 99 -1.82 0.37 -8.19
N GLN A 100 -1.54 -0.10 -9.41
CA GLN A 100 -2.13 0.41 -10.65
C GLN A 100 -3.65 0.24 -10.66
N ASP A 101 -4.15 -0.95 -10.33
CA ASP A 101 -5.58 -1.26 -10.36
C ASP A 101 -6.38 -0.47 -9.30
N ASN A 102 -5.72 0.00 -8.23
CA ASN A 102 -6.36 0.68 -7.09
C ASN A 102 -5.94 2.14 -6.92
N GLU A 103 -5.15 2.73 -7.83
CA GLU A 103 -4.54 4.05 -7.69
C GLU A 103 -5.56 5.15 -7.35
N SER A 104 -6.62 5.25 -8.14
CA SER A 104 -7.70 6.23 -7.92
C SER A 104 -8.38 6.09 -6.56
N ILE A 105 -8.62 4.85 -6.10
CA ILE A 105 -9.29 4.56 -4.82
C ILE A 105 -8.36 4.93 -3.65
N ILE A 106 -7.07 4.58 -3.75
CA ILE A 106 -6.05 4.92 -2.75
C ILE A 106 -6.03 6.44 -2.51
N TRP A 107 -6.06 7.24 -3.57
CA TRP A 107 -6.08 8.69 -3.47
C TRP A 107 -7.35 9.25 -2.85
N ASP A 108 -8.51 8.73 -3.25
CA ASP A 108 -9.80 9.19 -2.73
C ASP A 108 -9.93 8.89 -1.23
N ASP A 109 -9.54 7.69 -0.80
CA ASP A 109 -9.52 7.28 0.60
C ASP A 109 -8.53 8.14 1.41
N TRP A 110 -7.30 8.31 0.93
CA TRP A 110 -6.32 9.17 1.60
C TRP A 110 -6.84 10.60 1.81
N ARG A 111 -7.41 11.22 0.77
CA ARG A 111 -7.94 12.59 0.86
C ARG A 111 -9.13 12.67 1.81
N LYS A 112 -9.96 11.63 1.87
CA LYS A 112 -11.07 11.56 2.82
C LYS A 112 -10.55 11.51 4.26
N GLU A 113 -9.61 10.62 4.56
CA GLU A 113 -8.98 10.50 5.89
C GLU A 113 -8.34 11.82 6.33
N MET A 114 -7.56 12.48 5.45
CA MET A 114 -6.94 13.77 5.80
C MET A 114 -7.98 14.87 6.09
N ARG A 115 -9.13 14.87 5.41
CA ARG A 115 -10.23 15.81 5.69
C ARG A 115 -10.92 15.52 7.02
N GLU A 116 -11.06 14.26 7.38
CA GLU A 116 -11.67 13.85 8.66
C GLU A 116 -10.75 14.18 9.84
N HIS A 117 -9.45 13.90 9.71
CA HIS A 117 -8.45 14.31 10.69
C HIS A 117 -8.36 15.83 10.87
N ALA A 118 -8.48 16.61 9.80
CA ALA A 118 -8.48 18.08 9.90
C ALA A 118 -9.72 18.64 10.63
N LYS A 119 -10.83 17.89 10.69
CA LYS A 119 -12.08 18.31 11.35
C LYS A 119 -12.16 17.95 12.83
N SER A 120 -11.28 17.06 13.31
CA SER A 120 -11.23 16.65 14.72
C SER A 120 -10.02 17.31 15.39
N PRO A 121 -10.13 18.57 15.86
CA PRO A 121 -9.06 19.17 16.65
C PRO A 121 -8.95 18.40 17.97
N ALA A 122 -7.73 17.95 18.27
CA ALA A 122 -7.37 17.36 19.56
C ALA A 122 -7.67 18.29 20.73
#